data_AF-A0A016W3W4-F1
#
_entry.id   AF-A0A016W3W4-F1
#
_cell.length_a   1.000
_cell.length_b   1.000
_cell.length_c   1.000
_cell.angle_alpha   90.00
_cell.angle_beta   90.00
_cell.angle_gamma   90.00
#
_symmetry.space_group_name_H-M   'P 1'
#
loop_
_entity.id
_entity.type
_entity.pdbx_description
1 polymer ?
#
loop_
_entity_poly.entity_id
_entity_poly.type
_entity_poly.pdbx_seq_one_letter_code
_entity_poly.pdbx_strand_id
1 'polypeptide(L)'
;MGQSFLVLSIQALLIGTSLENTNNFCGHFPSGDFTRACNFLNRWDDATKHLPGQIYKCTPSQGNTIYDCMDLACLCRFLNGTFTSKCLLPNGEELKKAVRKEYRSLTDEERERYHKAVRTIKQNGEYDKLSMIHTRSTTSPAAHGGPGFLGWHREFIKRYEIALRRVDHKVALPYWDSTIEERLHHKQDSTLWSKELMGEADSDGYVRQSPFGRWYTTDGMEYFTRYIGQNRGYLISETDFQTIVQNTPSYQHIFAYTAASQQCYNPGFWTALEYVHGLPHMFVGGHMARITASTNDPLFWMHHAFVDLIWENWRQEHQKRVTSAHL
;
A
#
# COMPACT_ATOMS: atom_id res chain seq x y z
N MET A 1 -15.81 2.47 23.16
CA MET A 1 -16.05 1.02 23.04
C MET A 1 -15.25 0.51 21.85
N GLY A 2 -14.14 -0.16 22.11
CA GLY A 2 -13.21 -0.61 21.05
C GLY A 2 -13.75 -1.85 20.36
N GLN A 3 -13.91 -1.81 19.04
CA GLN A 3 -14.21 -2.99 18.24
C GLN A 3 -12.91 -3.53 17.62
N SER A 4 -12.60 -4.76 17.96
CA SER A 4 -11.49 -5.54 17.44
C SER A 4 -11.77 -5.96 15.99
N PHE A 5 -10.91 -5.57 15.04
CA PHE A 5 -11.09 -5.87 13.63
C PHE A 5 -10.47 -7.21 13.23
N LEU A 6 -11.31 -8.15 12.80
CA LEU A 6 -10.93 -9.39 12.14
C LEU A 6 -10.50 -9.06 10.70
N VAL A 7 -9.22 -9.23 10.35
CA VAL A 7 -8.83 -9.43 8.94
C VAL A 7 -8.56 -10.91 8.84
N LEU A 8 -9.60 -11.64 8.43
CA LEU A 8 -9.46 -13.04 8.05
C LEU A 8 -8.57 -13.09 6.81
N SER A 9 -7.53 -13.92 6.92
CA SER A 9 -6.74 -14.39 5.79
C SER A 9 -7.65 -14.95 4.70
N ILE A 10 -7.20 -14.86 3.45
CA ILE A 10 -7.78 -15.56 2.30
C ILE A 10 -7.41 -17.06 2.39
N GLN A 11 -7.67 -17.69 3.53
CA GLN A 11 -7.51 -19.12 3.80
C GLN A 11 -8.58 -19.53 4.83
N ALA A 12 -9.86 -19.39 4.46
CA ALA A 12 -10.99 -20.00 5.19
C ALA A 12 -12.27 -20.07 4.32
N LEU A 13 -12.12 -20.28 3.02
CA LEU A 13 -13.13 -21.00 2.23
C LEU A 13 -12.40 -22.18 1.60
N LEU A 14 -13.05 -23.35 1.60
CA LEU A 14 -12.54 -24.65 1.17
C LEU A 14 -11.86 -25.47 2.29
N ILE A 15 -12.64 -25.86 3.30
CA ILE A 15 -12.49 -27.22 3.83
C ILE A 15 -13.34 -28.11 2.92
N GLY A 16 -12.67 -29.01 2.20
CA GLY A 16 -13.28 -30.24 1.73
C GLY A 16 -13.84 -30.23 0.31
N THR A 17 -13.01 -29.95 -0.69
CA THR A 17 -12.94 -30.80 -1.90
C THR A 17 -11.59 -30.58 -2.57
N SER A 18 -10.92 -31.67 -2.92
CA SER A 18 -9.76 -31.68 -3.81
C SER A 18 -10.17 -31.03 -5.13
N LEU A 19 -9.70 -29.80 -5.40
CA LEU A 19 -9.84 -29.22 -6.73
C LEU A 19 -8.67 -29.67 -7.58
N GLU A 20 -8.86 -30.84 -8.18
CA GLU A 20 -8.28 -31.16 -9.47
C GLU A 20 -8.62 -30.04 -10.47
N ASN A 21 -7.59 -29.53 -11.14
CA ASN A 21 -7.64 -29.01 -12.50
C ASN A 21 -8.79 -28.04 -12.87
N THR A 22 -8.60 -26.72 -12.72
CA THR A 22 -9.55 -25.73 -13.29
C THR A 22 -8.86 -24.68 -14.16
N ASN A 23 -8.89 -24.92 -15.47
CA ASN A 23 -8.50 -23.99 -16.55
C ASN A 23 -9.38 -22.72 -16.65
N ASN A 24 -10.11 -22.31 -15.61
CA ASN A 24 -11.03 -21.17 -15.72
C ASN A 24 -11.34 -20.45 -14.40
N PHE A 25 -10.33 -20.16 -13.58
CA PHE A 25 -10.51 -19.39 -12.33
C PHE A 25 -11.19 -18.02 -12.58
N CYS A 26 -10.73 -17.26 -13.58
CA CYS A 26 -11.27 -15.93 -13.89
C CYS A 26 -12.67 -15.94 -14.51
N GLY A 27 -13.17 -17.08 -14.98
CA GLY A 27 -14.52 -17.22 -15.54
C GLY A 27 -15.63 -17.20 -14.49
N HIS A 28 -15.29 -17.27 -13.19
CA HIS A 28 -16.27 -17.27 -12.10
C HIS A 28 -16.70 -15.88 -11.66
N PHE A 29 -16.04 -14.83 -12.16
CA PHE A 29 -16.41 -13.46 -11.77
C PHE A 29 -17.69 -13.02 -12.48
N PRO A 30 -18.63 -12.37 -11.77
CA PRO A 30 -19.96 -12.06 -12.28
C PRO A 30 -19.98 -10.97 -13.37
N SER A 31 -18.86 -10.29 -13.64
CA SER A 31 -18.76 -9.30 -14.72
C SER A 31 -17.55 -9.56 -15.62
N GLY A 32 -17.72 -9.30 -16.92
CA GLY A 32 -16.64 -9.41 -17.91
C GLY A 32 -15.47 -8.47 -17.63
N ASP A 33 -15.68 -7.40 -16.85
CA ASP A 33 -14.61 -6.51 -16.39
C ASP A 33 -13.73 -7.15 -15.33
N PHE A 34 -14.33 -7.88 -14.37
CA PHE A 34 -13.56 -8.63 -13.37
C PHE A 34 -12.87 -9.85 -13.98
N THR A 35 -13.52 -10.54 -14.92
CA THR A 35 -12.85 -11.58 -15.69
C THR A 35 -11.68 -10.99 -16.49
N ARG A 36 -11.83 -9.80 -17.09
CA ARG A 36 -10.73 -9.11 -17.78
C ARG A 36 -9.63 -8.64 -16.85
N ALA A 37 -9.95 -8.09 -15.68
CA ALA A 37 -8.98 -7.65 -14.68
C ALA A 37 -8.24 -8.84 -14.05
N CYS A 38 -8.96 -9.91 -13.70
CA CYS A 38 -8.37 -11.18 -13.27
C CYS A 38 -7.48 -11.77 -14.36
N ASN A 39 -7.94 -11.81 -15.61
CA ASN A 39 -7.13 -12.26 -16.73
C ASN A 39 -5.95 -11.31 -17.00
N PHE A 40 -6.06 -10.02 -16.72
CA PHE A 40 -4.95 -9.07 -16.84
C PHE A 40 -3.92 -9.30 -15.74
N LEU A 41 -4.35 -9.52 -14.49
CA LEU A 41 -3.48 -9.89 -13.38
C LEU A 41 -2.84 -11.26 -13.60
N ASN A 42 -3.58 -12.25 -14.09
CA ASN A 42 -3.04 -13.56 -14.46
C ASN A 42 -2.09 -13.47 -15.65
N ARG A 43 -2.39 -12.65 -16.67
CA ARG A 43 -1.45 -12.40 -17.77
C ARG A 43 -0.23 -11.60 -17.34
N TRP A 44 -0.37 -10.70 -16.36
CA TRP A 44 0.75 -9.98 -15.77
C TRP A 44 1.62 -10.94 -14.98
N ASP A 45 1.03 -11.77 -14.12
CA ASP A 45 1.69 -12.87 -13.41
C ASP A 45 2.39 -13.82 -14.42
N ASP A 46 1.71 -14.24 -15.47
CA ASP A 46 2.30 -15.05 -16.54
C ASP A 46 3.41 -14.32 -17.30
N ALA A 47 3.23 -13.05 -17.68
CA ALA A 47 4.26 -12.27 -18.35
C ALA A 47 5.50 -12.08 -17.45
N THR A 48 5.31 -11.94 -16.13
CA THR A 48 6.42 -11.90 -15.17
C THR A 48 7.15 -13.25 -15.08
N LYS A 49 6.46 -14.39 -15.28
CA LYS A 49 7.08 -15.72 -15.41
C LYS A 49 7.93 -15.89 -16.69
N HIS A 50 7.66 -15.10 -17.74
CA HIS A 50 8.34 -15.20 -19.05
C HIS A 50 9.45 -14.16 -19.26
N LEU A 51 9.77 -13.34 -18.24
CA LEU A 51 10.94 -12.46 -18.30
C LEU A 51 12.23 -13.31 -18.43
N PRO A 52 13.14 -12.98 -19.37
CA PRO A 52 14.30 -13.81 -19.68
C PRO A 52 15.35 -13.70 -18.57
N GLY A 53 15.21 -14.56 -17.58
CA GLY A 53 16.17 -14.85 -16.52
C GLY A 53 15.63 -16.04 -15.73
N GLN A 54 15.98 -17.26 -16.15
CA GLN A 54 15.69 -18.55 -15.48
C GLN A 54 14.62 -18.50 -14.38
N ILE A 55 13.34 -18.57 -14.76
CA ILE A 55 12.27 -18.86 -13.80
C ILE A 55 11.95 -20.36 -13.93
N TYR A 56 12.36 -21.09 -12.90
CA TYR A 56 12.22 -22.52 -12.72
C TYR A 56 10.75 -22.96 -12.88
N LYS A 57 10.53 -24.20 -13.38
CA LYS A 57 9.24 -24.90 -13.25
C LYS A 57 8.78 -24.80 -11.79
N CYS A 58 7.64 -24.18 -11.52
CA CYS A 58 7.08 -24.11 -10.17
C CYS A 58 6.57 -25.50 -9.71
N THR A 59 7.49 -26.34 -9.23
CA THR A 59 7.23 -27.05 -7.97
C THR A 59 7.04 -25.99 -6.87
N PRO A 60 6.29 -26.23 -5.78
CA PRO A 60 6.23 -25.31 -4.65
C PRO A 60 7.64 -25.19 -4.06
N SER A 61 8.43 -24.25 -4.58
CA SER A 61 9.71 -23.90 -4.02
C SER A 61 9.38 -23.25 -2.69
N GLN A 62 10.03 -23.72 -1.64
CA GLN A 62 10.21 -22.93 -0.42
C GLN A 62 10.48 -21.47 -0.84
N GLY A 63 9.59 -20.53 -0.49
CA GLY A 63 9.66 -19.14 -0.99
C GLY A 63 11.09 -18.61 -0.92
N ASN A 64 11.57 -17.98 -1.99
CA ASN A 64 12.95 -17.53 -2.10
C ASN A 64 13.19 -16.27 -1.25
N THR A 65 12.13 -15.51 -0.95
CA THR A 65 12.17 -14.33 -0.07
C THR A 65 10.94 -14.28 0.85
N ILE A 66 11.01 -13.45 1.89
CA ILE A 66 9.90 -13.21 2.82
C ILE A 66 8.66 -12.60 2.12
N TYR A 67 8.84 -11.92 1.00
CA TYR A 67 7.76 -11.26 0.26
C TYR A 67 6.92 -12.23 -0.58
N ASP A 68 7.40 -13.47 -0.76
CA ASP A 68 6.67 -14.53 -1.46
C ASP A 68 5.65 -15.23 -0.54
N CYS A 69 5.65 -14.89 0.76
CA CYS A 69 4.78 -15.53 1.73
C CYS A 69 3.34 -15.04 1.63
N MET A 70 2.43 -15.98 1.37
CA MET A 70 0.98 -15.75 1.28
C MET A 70 0.22 -16.10 2.56
N ASP A 71 0.89 -16.72 3.54
CA ASP A 71 0.29 -17.13 4.81
C ASP A 71 1.22 -16.90 6.02
N LEU A 72 0.63 -17.06 7.21
CA LEU A 72 1.31 -16.85 8.48
C LEU A 72 2.41 -17.90 8.73
N ALA A 73 2.24 -19.13 8.24
CA ALA A 73 3.21 -20.20 8.41
C ALA A 73 4.52 -19.88 7.67
N CYS A 74 4.42 -19.45 6.40
CA CYS A 74 5.55 -19.00 5.61
C CYS A 74 6.24 -17.79 6.26
N LEU A 75 5.48 -16.76 6.63
CA LEU A 75 6.04 -15.56 7.27
C LEU A 75 6.78 -15.92 8.56
N CYS A 76 6.22 -16.84 9.35
CA CYS A 76 6.82 -17.26 10.62
C CYS A 76 8.23 -17.81 10.43
N ARG A 77 8.44 -18.64 9.39
CA ARG A 77 9.75 -19.20 9.05
C ARG A 77 10.81 -18.11 8.84
N PHE A 78 10.46 -17.05 8.11
CA PHE A 78 11.37 -15.95 7.80
C PHE A 78 11.62 -14.99 8.97
N LEU A 79 10.79 -15.04 10.00
CA LEU A 79 10.97 -14.30 11.25
C LEU A 79 11.66 -15.16 12.33
N ASN A 80 12.26 -16.29 11.95
CA ASN A 80 12.85 -17.29 12.84
C ASN A 80 11.87 -17.82 13.91
N GLY A 81 10.57 -17.77 13.64
CA GLY A 81 9.55 -18.24 14.54
C GLY A 81 9.23 -19.73 14.35
N THR A 82 8.56 -20.30 15.34
CA THR A 82 7.97 -21.65 15.28
C THR A 82 6.47 -21.54 15.06
N PHE A 83 5.96 -22.20 14.02
CA PHE A 83 4.55 -22.20 13.68
C PHE A 83 3.85 -23.48 14.18
N THR A 84 2.74 -23.32 14.89
CA THR A 84 1.80 -24.40 15.23
C THR A 84 0.40 -24.02 14.74
N SER A 85 -0.46 -23.50 15.61
CA SER A 85 -1.69 -22.75 15.27
C SER A 85 -1.46 -21.24 15.23
N LYS A 86 -0.32 -20.80 15.77
CA LYS A 86 0.14 -19.42 15.85
C LYS A 86 1.64 -19.37 15.55
N CYS A 87 2.13 -18.18 15.23
CA CYS A 87 3.56 -17.96 15.07
C CYS A 87 4.17 -17.43 16.37
N LEU A 88 5.05 -18.22 16.99
CA LEU A 88 5.83 -17.82 18.17
C LEU A 88 7.24 -17.42 17.73
N LEU A 89 7.65 -16.21 18.07
CA LEU A 89 8.95 -15.64 17.73
C LEU A 89 10.05 -16.06 18.73
N PRO A 90 11.35 -15.91 18.41
CA PRO A 90 12.45 -16.29 19.30
C PRO A 90 12.43 -15.65 20.68
N ASN A 91 11.82 -14.47 20.81
CA ASN A 91 11.65 -13.75 22.07
C ASN A 91 10.46 -14.26 22.92
N GLY A 92 9.77 -15.33 22.48
CA GLY A 92 8.59 -15.90 23.15
C GLY A 92 7.29 -15.17 22.85
N GLU A 93 7.32 -14.07 22.09
CA GLU A 93 6.11 -13.33 21.73
C GLU A 93 5.39 -13.93 20.52
N GLU A 94 4.07 -13.75 20.48
CA GLU A 94 3.25 -14.16 19.34
C GLU A 94 3.23 -13.06 18.27
N LEU A 95 3.40 -13.46 17.00
CA LEU A 95 3.22 -12.55 15.87
C LEU A 95 1.73 -12.23 15.67
N LYS A 96 1.29 -11.11 16.24
CA LYS A 96 -0.10 -10.63 16.11
C LYS A 96 -0.31 -9.83 14.84
N LYS A 97 -1.58 -9.70 14.44
CA LYS A 97 -2.02 -8.81 13.35
C LYS A 97 -1.55 -7.37 13.61
N ALA A 98 -1.00 -6.74 12.58
CA ALA A 98 -0.67 -5.31 12.59
C ALA A 98 -1.95 -4.46 12.55
N VAL A 99 -2.01 -3.42 13.38
CA VAL A 99 -3.09 -2.43 13.36
C VAL A 99 -2.49 -1.09 12.95
N ARG A 100 -2.84 -0.64 11.75
CA ARG A 100 -2.42 0.66 11.23
C ARG A 100 -3.20 1.77 11.94
N LYS A 101 -2.51 2.79 12.43
CA LYS A 101 -3.09 3.96 13.10
C LYS A 101 -2.70 5.23 12.36
N GLU A 102 -3.43 6.31 12.61
CA GLU A 102 -3.04 7.63 12.11
C GLU A 102 -1.69 8.00 12.76
N TYR A 103 -0.75 8.50 11.97
CA TYR A 103 0.64 8.68 12.39
C TYR A 103 0.84 9.59 13.62
N ARG A 104 0.07 10.67 13.74
CA ARG A 104 0.10 11.60 14.88
C ARG A 104 -0.62 11.04 16.11
N SER A 105 -1.47 10.04 15.93
CA SER A 105 -2.14 9.32 17.03
C SER A 105 -1.27 8.24 17.70
N LEU A 106 -0.10 7.92 17.13
CA LEU A 106 0.85 7.00 17.74
C LEU A 106 1.36 7.54 19.08
N THR A 107 1.54 6.65 20.05
CA THR A 107 2.31 6.99 21.26
C THR A 107 3.77 7.26 20.90
N ASP A 108 4.52 7.92 21.79
CA ASP A 108 5.95 8.17 21.55
C ASP A 108 6.75 6.88 21.39
N GLU A 109 6.39 5.81 22.13
CA GLU A 109 7.01 4.49 21.96
C GLU A 109 6.68 3.88 20.59
N GLU A 110 5.41 3.92 20.17
CA GLU A 110 5.00 3.40 18.86
C GLU A 110 5.69 4.15 17.71
N ARG A 111 5.80 5.47 17.86
CA ARG A 111 6.45 6.34 16.87
C ARG A 111 7.95 6.08 16.78
N GLU A 112 8.65 5.96 17.91
CA GLU A 112 10.09 5.67 17.90
C GLU A 112 10.38 4.27 17.35
N ARG A 113 9.55 3.26 17.67
CA ARG A 113 9.66 1.92 17.05
C ARG A 113 9.53 2.00 15.53
N TYR A 114 8.54 2.77 15.03
CA TYR A 114 8.37 2.99 13.61
C TYR A 114 9.58 3.71 12.99
N HIS A 115 10.02 4.83 13.54
CA HIS A 115 11.18 5.57 13.03
C HIS A 115 12.45 4.72 13.01
N LYS A 116 12.71 3.99 14.10
CA LYS A 116 13.83 3.05 14.18
C LYS A 116 13.74 1.97 13.10
N ALA A 117 12.57 1.39 12.87
CA ALA A 117 12.36 0.38 11.83
C ALA A 117 12.63 0.95 10.44
N VAL A 118 12.12 2.16 10.13
CA VAL A 118 12.36 2.85 8.85
C VAL A 118 13.86 3.14 8.66
N ARG A 119 14.53 3.71 9.66
CA ARG A 119 15.98 3.96 9.62
C ARG A 119 16.77 2.66 9.36
N THR A 120 16.38 1.58 10.03
CA THR A 120 17.05 0.28 9.89
C THR A 120 16.89 -0.30 8.49
N ILE A 121 15.68 -0.30 7.92
CA ILE A 121 15.47 -0.79 6.55
C ILE A 121 16.07 0.13 5.49
N LYS A 122 16.25 1.42 5.79
CA LYS A 122 17.00 2.33 4.94
C LYS A 122 18.49 1.98 4.94
N GLN A 123 19.08 1.83 6.12
CA GLN A 123 20.51 1.53 6.29
C GLN A 123 20.93 0.19 5.69
N ASN A 124 20.08 -0.83 5.74
CA ASN A 124 20.38 -2.14 5.16
C ASN A 124 20.00 -2.27 3.68
N GLY A 125 19.54 -1.18 3.04
CA GLY A 125 19.18 -1.10 1.62
C GLY A 125 17.83 -1.73 1.26
N GLU A 126 17.08 -2.27 2.22
CA GLU A 126 15.79 -2.89 1.94
C GLU A 126 14.71 -1.87 1.53
N TYR A 127 14.76 -0.66 2.12
CA TYR A 127 13.93 0.45 1.69
C TYR A 127 14.14 0.76 0.20
N ASP A 128 15.40 0.82 -0.24
CA ASP A 128 15.76 1.22 -1.60
C ASP A 128 15.35 0.16 -2.61
N LYS A 129 15.52 -1.12 -2.28
CA LYS A 129 15.01 -2.23 -3.10
C LYS A 129 13.50 -2.14 -3.31
N LEU A 130 12.74 -1.90 -2.23
CA LEU A 130 11.29 -1.74 -2.31
C LEU A 130 10.92 -0.48 -3.09
N SER A 131 11.60 0.63 -2.81
CA SER A 131 11.38 1.91 -3.48
C SER A 131 11.55 1.78 -5.00
N MET A 132 12.60 1.09 -5.45
CA MET A 132 12.91 0.86 -6.87
C MET A 132 11.81 0.11 -7.63
N ILE A 133 11.01 -0.75 -6.99
CA ILE A 133 9.92 -1.49 -7.64
C ILE A 133 8.95 -0.52 -8.34
N HIS A 134 8.57 0.55 -7.66
CA HIS A 134 7.62 1.55 -8.17
C HIS A 134 8.23 2.48 -9.24
N THR A 135 9.55 2.67 -9.25
CA THR A 135 10.21 3.72 -10.04
C THR A 135 10.10 3.55 -11.56
N ARG A 136 9.77 2.35 -12.05
CA ARG A 136 9.72 2.03 -13.49
C ARG A 136 8.35 1.50 -13.90
N SER A 137 7.65 2.26 -14.72
CA SER A 137 6.35 1.86 -15.28
C SER A 137 6.41 0.58 -16.11
N THR A 138 7.56 0.27 -16.73
CA THR A 138 7.78 -0.97 -17.48
C THR A 138 7.77 -2.22 -16.60
N THR A 139 8.22 -2.11 -15.36
CA THR A 139 8.22 -3.22 -14.38
C THR A 139 7.05 -3.15 -13.42
N SER A 140 6.23 -2.09 -13.49
CA SER A 140 5.04 -1.90 -12.64
C SER A 140 3.87 -1.27 -13.43
N PRO A 141 3.46 -1.86 -14.56
CA PRO A 141 2.45 -1.25 -15.45
C PRO A 141 1.06 -1.21 -14.81
N ALA A 142 0.80 -2.06 -13.80
CA ALA A 142 -0.47 -2.09 -13.07
C ALA A 142 -0.51 -1.11 -11.88
N ALA A 143 0.62 -0.44 -11.56
CA ALA A 143 0.69 0.46 -10.44
C ALA A 143 -0.20 1.70 -10.65
N HIS A 144 -0.34 2.19 -11.89
CA HIS A 144 -1.09 3.39 -12.22
C HIS A 144 -1.88 3.22 -13.52
N GLY A 145 -2.85 4.11 -13.76
CA GLY A 145 -3.56 4.24 -15.02
C GLY A 145 -4.78 3.32 -15.16
N GLY A 146 -5.16 2.59 -14.12
CA GLY A 146 -6.35 1.74 -14.22
C GLY A 146 -6.65 0.79 -13.05
N PRO A 147 -7.48 -0.25 -13.30
CA PRO A 147 -8.07 -1.10 -12.26
C PRO A 147 -7.08 -1.79 -11.31
N GLY A 148 -5.82 -1.95 -11.74
CA GLY A 148 -4.75 -2.56 -10.93
C GLY A 148 -4.27 -1.69 -9.77
N PHE A 149 -4.47 -0.37 -9.84
CA PHE A 149 -3.88 0.62 -8.92
C PHE A 149 -4.04 0.24 -7.43
N LEU A 150 -5.27 -0.07 -7.01
CA LEU A 150 -5.57 -0.34 -5.59
C LEU A 150 -4.99 -1.66 -5.10
N GLY A 151 -5.14 -2.73 -5.90
CA GLY A 151 -4.61 -4.04 -5.57
C GLY A 151 -3.08 -4.06 -5.53
N TRP A 152 -2.45 -3.42 -6.52
CA TRP A 152 -1.00 -3.31 -6.62
C TRP A 152 -0.42 -2.55 -5.42
N HIS A 153 -0.98 -1.37 -5.08
CA HIS A 153 -0.48 -0.59 -3.95
C HIS A 153 -0.75 -1.25 -2.59
N ARG A 154 -1.87 -1.97 -2.41
CA ARG A 154 -2.16 -2.74 -1.19
C ARG A 154 -1.10 -3.81 -0.94
N GLU A 155 -0.73 -4.55 -1.97
CA GLU A 155 0.33 -5.55 -1.92
C GLU A 155 1.69 -4.88 -1.66
N PHE A 156 1.97 -3.77 -2.35
CA PHE A 156 3.23 -3.05 -2.23
C PHE A 156 3.48 -2.52 -0.82
N ILE A 157 2.49 -1.84 -0.21
CA ILE A 157 2.60 -1.38 1.18
C ILE A 157 2.61 -2.55 2.17
N LYS A 158 2.09 -3.73 1.80
CA LYS A 158 2.20 -4.94 2.63
C LYS A 158 3.63 -5.45 2.68
N ARG A 159 4.36 -5.43 1.55
CA ARG A 159 5.80 -5.75 1.53
C ARG A 159 6.60 -4.79 2.41
N TYR A 160 6.30 -3.51 2.35
CA TYR A 160 6.92 -2.52 3.22
C TYR A 160 6.65 -2.78 4.71
N GLU A 161 5.40 -3.05 5.07
CA GLU A 161 5.02 -3.42 6.45
C GLU A 161 5.74 -4.70 6.92
N ILE A 162 5.87 -5.70 6.05
CA ILE A 162 6.65 -6.92 6.35
C ILE A 162 8.12 -6.55 6.62
N ALA A 163 8.73 -5.68 5.81
CA ALA A 163 10.11 -5.24 6.00
C ALA A 163 10.32 -4.55 7.37
N LEU A 164 9.41 -3.64 7.75
CA LEU A 164 9.43 -3.00 9.07
C LEU A 164 9.30 -4.04 10.20
N ARG A 165 8.41 -5.02 10.03
CA ARG A 165 8.13 -6.05 11.04
C ARG A 165 9.22 -7.09 11.22
N ARG A 166 10.15 -7.21 10.25
CA ARG A 166 11.39 -7.96 10.44
C ARG A 166 12.34 -7.27 11.43
N VAL A 167 12.27 -5.95 11.52
CA VAL A 167 13.06 -5.17 12.50
C VAL A 167 12.37 -5.21 13.86
N ASP A 168 11.06 -4.95 13.89
CA ASP A 168 10.25 -5.01 15.10
C ASP A 168 8.83 -5.50 14.77
N HIS A 169 8.51 -6.71 15.23
CA HIS A 169 7.25 -7.37 14.94
C HIS A 169 6.01 -6.66 15.53
N LYS A 170 6.18 -5.66 16.39
CA LYS A 170 5.09 -4.84 16.93
C LYS A 170 4.73 -3.67 16.04
N VAL A 171 5.61 -3.29 15.10
CA VAL A 171 5.39 -2.16 14.20
C VAL A 171 4.25 -2.48 13.22
N ALA A 172 3.43 -1.46 12.97
CA ALA A 172 2.49 -1.41 11.85
C ALA A 172 2.82 -0.17 11.02
N LEU A 173 2.54 -0.22 9.71
CA LEU A 173 2.65 0.97 8.87
C LEU A 173 1.55 1.97 9.30
N PRO A 174 1.86 3.15 9.84
CA PRO A 174 0.85 4.16 10.08
C PRO A 174 0.33 4.73 8.76
N TYR A 175 -0.84 5.37 8.80
CA TYR A 175 -1.38 6.13 7.69
C TYR A 175 -1.34 7.63 7.98
N TRP A 176 -1.27 8.43 6.91
CA TRP A 176 -1.38 9.89 6.98
C TRP A 176 -2.79 10.28 6.55
N ASP A 177 -3.62 10.67 7.51
CA ASP A 177 -4.93 11.23 7.22
C ASP A 177 -4.80 12.71 6.80
N SER A 178 -4.75 12.93 5.48
CA SER A 178 -4.61 14.27 4.91
C SER A 178 -5.83 15.16 5.10
N THR A 179 -6.99 14.60 5.50
CA THR A 179 -8.20 15.40 5.79
C THR A 179 -7.99 16.31 6.99
N ILE A 180 -7.05 15.98 7.88
CA ILE A 180 -6.71 16.80 9.05
C ILE A 180 -6.01 18.09 8.61
N GLU A 181 -4.98 17.99 7.76
CA GLU A 181 -4.34 19.16 7.16
C GLU A 181 -5.31 19.95 6.29
N GLU A 182 -6.19 19.28 5.54
CA GLU A 182 -7.14 19.92 4.64
C GLU A 182 -7.99 20.98 5.36
N ARG A 183 -8.39 20.70 6.61
CA ARG A 183 -9.18 21.60 7.47
C ARG A 183 -8.41 22.81 8.01
N LEU A 184 -7.08 22.85 7.88
CA LEU A 184 -6.28 23.98 8.33
C LEU A 184 -6.43 25.18 7.39
N HIS A 185 -6.44 26.39 7.98
CA HIS A 185 -6.35 27.64 7.23
C HIS A 185 -5.08 27.70 6.38
N HIS A 186 -3.94 27.36 7.01
CA HIS A 186 -2.64 27.21 6.36
C HIS A 186 -2.21 25.75 6.50
N LYS A 187 -2.35 24.99 5.41
CA LYS A 187 -2.06 23.54 5.36
C LYS A 187 -0.58 23.24 5.62
N GLN A 188 0.28 24.22 5.37
CA GLN A 188 1.73 24.20 5.61
C GLN A 188 2.08 24.25 7.10
N ASP A 189 1.18 24.77 7.94
CA ASP A 189 1.47 24.97 9.37
C ASP A 189 1.24 23.70 10.21
N SER A 190 0.89 22.58 9.56
CA SER A 190 0.68 21.32 10.26
C SER A 190 1.95 20.85 10.96
N THR A 191 1.80 20.37 12.20
CA THR A 191 2.87 19.73 12.96
C THR A 191 3.44 18.50 12.26
N LEU A 192 2.72 17.90 11.31
CA LEU A 192 3.22 16.80 10.48
C LEU A 192 4.58 17.14 9.84
N TRP A 193 4.78 18.39 9.44
CA TRP A 193 6.00 18.87 8.79
C TRP A 193 7.12 19.23 9.76
N SER A 194 6.97 18.96 11.06
CA SER A 194 8.02 19.22 12.04
C SER A 194 9.17 18.22 11.94
N LYS A 195 10.31 18.59 12.52
CA LYS A 195 11.54 17.78 12.57
C LYS A 195 11.35 16.45 13.30
N GLU A 196 10.44 16.42 14.27
CA GLU A 196 10.10 15.25 15.08
C GLU A 196 9.17 14.28 14.35
N LEU A 197 8.39 14.77 13.38
CA LEU A 197 7.39 13.99 12.65
C LEU A 197 7.88 13.59 11.25
N MET A 198 7.49 14.27 10.18
CA MET A 198 7.89 13.86 8.83
C MET A 198 9.09 14.64 8.29
N GLY A 199 9.61 15.59 9.06
CA GLY A 199 10.75 16.43 8.72
C GLY A 199 10.33 17.74 8.05
N GLU A 200 11.10 18.77 8.37
CA GLU A 200 10.94 20.14 7.90
C GLU A 200 11.71 20.33 6.58
N ALA A 201 11.05 20.93 5.59
CA ALA A 201 11.69 21.27 4.32
C ALA A 201 12.43 22.60 4.44
N ASP A 202 13.71 22.59 4.08
CA ASP A 202 14.52 23.80 3.99
C ASP A 202 14.04 24.70 2.82
N SER A 203 14.56 25.93 2.75
CA SER A 203 14.18 26.89 1.69
C SER A 203 14.43 26.40 0.25
N ASP A 204 15.35 25.44 0.07
CA ASP A 204 15.66 24.79 -1.21
C ASP A 204 14.87 23.48 -1.42
N GLY A 205 13.89 23.21 -0.53
CA GLY A 205 12.98 22.07 -0.58
C GLY A 205 13.53 20.78 0.00
N TYR A 206 14.82 20.68 0.34
CA TYR A 206 15.39 19.45 0.90
C TYR A 206 14.97 19.26 2.35
N VAL A 207 14.67 18.01 2.73
CA VAL A 207 14.29 17.65 4.09
C VAL A 207 15.50 17.07 4.81
N ARG A 208 16.38 17.94 5.33
CA ARG A 208 17.62 17.54 6.02
C ARG A 208 17.40 17.18 7.48
N GLN A 209 16.37 17.73 8.10
CA GLN A 209 16.03 17.51 9.50
C GLN A 209 14.74 16.70 9.60
N SER A 210 14.87 15.41 9.85
CA SER A 210 13.77 14.45 10.00
C SER A 210 14.17 13.32 10.96
N PRO A 211 13.21 12.56 11.52
CA PRO A 211 13.56 11.44 12.40
C PRO A 211 14.14 10.24 11.63
N PHE A 212 14.22 10.31 10.30
CA PHE A 212 14.75 9.25 9.44
C PHE A 212 16.25 9.36 9.19
N GLY A 213 16.90 10.42 9.71
CA GLY A 213 18.34 10.64 9.56
C GLY A 213 18.75 11.02 8.13
N ARG A 214 20.01 10.76 7.77
CA ARG A 214 20.55 10.99 6.42
C ARG A 214 19.88 10.07 5.41
N TRP A 215 19.46 10.60 4.27
CA TRP A 215 18.50 9.93 3.39
C TRP A 215 18.86 10.00 1.91
N TYR A 216 19.86 9.20 1.50
CA TYR A 216 20.21 9.11 0.08
C TYR A 216 19.07 8.51 -0.73
N THR A 217 18.57 9.22 -1.74
CA THR A 217 17.48 8.77 -2.59
C THR A 217 17.98 7.82 -3.68
N THR A 218 17.08 6.99 -4.20
CA THR A 218 17.38 6.05 -5.29
C THR A 218 17.71 6.74 -6.62
N ASP A 219 17.38 8.03 -6.77
CA ASP A 219 17.78 8.88 -7.90
C ASP A 219 19.08 9.66 -7.65
N GLY A 220 19.81 9.36 -6.58
CA GLY A 220 21.18 9.84 -6.35
C GLY A 220 21.31 11.13 -5.55
N MET A 221 20.23 11.64 -4.95
CA MET A 221 20.23 12.83 -4.11
C MET A 221 20.55 12.48 -2.67
N GLU A 222 21.08 13.42 -1.88
CA GLU A 222 21.45 13.16 -0.48
C GLU A 222 20.25 13.18 0.49
N TYR A 223 19.16 13.87 0.10
CA TYR A 223 17.91 13.94 0.84
C TYR A 223 16.74 14.01 -0.15
N PHE A 224 15.58 13.54 0.28
CA PHE A 224 14.33 13.79 -0.46
C PHE A 224 13.91 15.25 -0.31
N THR A 225 13.02 15.68 -1.21
CA THR A 225 12.57 17.07 -1.31
C THR A 225 11.06 17.18 -1.26
N ARG A 226 10.57 18.31 -0.73
CA ARG A 226 9.16 18.70 -0.65
C ARG A 226 9.01 20.20 -0.94
N TYR A 227 7.89 20.57 -1.56
CA TYR A 227 7.51 21.97 -1.83
C TYR A 227 6.05 22.17 -1.41
N ILE A 228 5.80 22.08 -0.10
CA ILE A 228 4.47 21.95 0.50
C ILE A 228 3.54 23.10 0.05
N GLY A 229 2.46 22.75 -0.64
CA GLY A 229 1.44 23.67 -1.10
C GLY A 229 1.87 24.66 -2.19
N GLN A 230 3.05 24.49 -2.79
CA GLN A 230 3.52 25.36 -3.89
C GLN A 230 3.04 24.88 -5.28
N ASN A 231 2.67 23.60 -5.37
CA ASN A 231 2.14 22.99 -6.58
C ASN A 231 0.60 23.04 -6.61
N ARG A 232 0.00 22.75 -7.78
CA ARG A 232 -1.47 22.73 -8.00
C ARG A 232 -2.18 21.50 -7.40
N GLY A 233 -1.68 20.94 -6.30
CA GLY A 233 -2.28 19.79 -5.62
C GLY A 233 -3.18 20.21 -4.46
N TYR A 234 -4.07 19.30 -4.06
CA TYR A 234 -4.98 19.46 -2.94
C TYR A 234 -4.91 18.24 -2.02
N LEU A 235 -5.24 18.44 -0.76
CA LEU A 235 -5.36 17.33 0.18
C LEU A 235 -6.75 16.72 0.09
N ILE A 236 -6.88 15.43 0.46
CA ILE A 236 -8.18 14.76 0.48
C ILE A 236 -9.06 15.45 1.52
N SER A 237 -10.23 15.91 1.12
CA SER A 237 -11.21 16.51 2.02
C SER A 237 -12.14 15.47 2.63
N GLU A 238 -12.84 15.85 3.70
CA GLU A 238 -13.92 15.01 4.26
C GLU A 238 -15.02 14.72 3.22
N THR A 239 -15.30 15.70 2.34
CA THR A 239 -16.29 15.54 1.27
C THR A 239 -15.82 14.53 0.23
N ASP A 240 -14.54 14.50 -0.12
CA ASP A 240 -13.98 13.48 -1.02
C ASP A 240 -14.13 12.10 -0.41
N PHE A 241 -13.77 11.95 0.88
CA PHE A 241 -13.91 10.70 1.62
C PHE A 241 -15.36 10.19 1.60
N GLN A 242 -16.31 11.04 1.98
CA GLN A 242 -17.73 10.69 2.00
C GLN A 242 -18.26 10.36 0.60
N THR A 243 -17.85 11.12 -0.42
CA THR A 243 -18.28 10.89 -1.80
C THR A 243 -17.78 9.55 -2.33
N ILE A 244 -16.52 9.20 -2.06
CA ILE A 244 -15.94 7.93 -2.46
C ILE A 244 -16.60 6.79 -1.67
N VAL A 245 -16.59 6.86 -0.34
CA VAL A 245 -17.00 5.73 0.52
C VAL A 245 -18.51 5.53 0.52
N GLN A 246 -19.33 6.57 0.49
CA GLN A 246 -20.78 6.46 0.66
C GLN A 246 -21.54 6.63 -0.67
N ASN A 247 -21.14 7.62 -1.49
CA ASN A 247 -21.90 8.02 -2.68
C ASN A 247 -21.45 7.36 -3.98
N THR A 248 -20.40 6.53 -3.96
CA THR A 248 -19.88 5.82 -5.14
C THR A 248 -20.07 4.31 -5.00
N PRO A 249 -21.30 3.76 -5.04
CA PRO A 249 -21.51 2.32 -4.82
C PRO A 249 -21.00 1.44 -5.98
N SER A 250 -20.83 2.02 -7.17
CA SER A 250 -20.39 1.27 -8.34
C SER A 250 -18.88 1.01 -8.32
N TYR A 251 -18.50 -0.26 -8.39
CA TYR A 251 -17.11 -0.68 -8.51
C TYR A 251 -16.42 -0.12 -9.77
N GLN A 252 -17.17 0.20 -10.84
CA GLN A 252 -16.60 0.74 -12.09
C GLN A 252 -15.95 2.11 -11.89
N HIS A 253 -16.43 2.89 -10.92
CA HIS A 253 -15.85 4.17 -10.58
C HIS A 253 -14.56 3.98 -9.78
N ILE A 254 -14.58 3.09 -8.79
CA ILE A 254 -13.43 2.82 -7.91
C ILE A 254 -12.26 2.18 -8.67
N PHE A 255 -12.55 1.30 -9.63
CA PHE A 255 -11.57 0.62 -10.48
C PHE A 255 -11.53 1.17 -11.91
N ALA A 256 -11.82 2.45 -12.09
CA ALA A 256 -11.83 3.08 -13.42
C ALA A 256 -10.45 3.05 -14.10
N TYR A 257 -10.44 3.04 -15.44
CA TYR A 257 -9.24 3.32 -16.23
C TYR A 257 -8.89 4.81 -16.15
N THR A 258 -7.96 5.19 -15.28
CA THR A 258 -7.62 6.60 -15.05
C THR A 258 -6.71 7.19 -16.14
N ALA A 259 -5.95 6.35 -16.84
CA ALA A 259 -5.24 6.70 -18.07
C ALA A 259 -6.06 6.23 -19.29
N ALA A 260 -7.14 6.96 -19.58
CA ALA A 260 -8.06 6.60 -20.66
C ALA A 260 -7.36 6.54 -22.03
N SER A 261 -7.76 5.57 -22.84
CA SER A 261 -7.33 5.41 -24.24
C SER A 261 -8.54 5.17 -25.15
N GLN A 262 -8.34 5.18 -26.47
CA GLN A 262 -9.43 4.88 -27.42
C GLN A 262 -10.05 3.49 -27.18
N GLN A 263 -9.27 2.52 -26.68
CA GLN A 263 -9.71 1.16 -26.39
C GLN A 263 -10.21 0.98 -24.95
N CYS A 264 -9.83 1.87 -24.03
CA CYS A 264 -10.21 1.85 -22.62
C CYS A 264 -10.75 3.24 -22.23
N TYR A 265 -11.99 3.52 -22.65
CA TYR A 265 -12.65 4.80 -22.39
C TYR A 265 -12.97 4.98 -20.90
N ASN A 266 -12.66 6.16 -20.36
CA ASN A 266 -13.14 6.61 -19.05
C ASN A 266 -14.17 7.72 -19.27
N PRO A 267 -15.44 7.52 -18.89
CA PRO A 267 -16.49 8.53 -19.02
C PRO A 267 -16.31 9.73 -18.06
N GLY A 268 -15.19 9.84 -17.35
CA GLY A 268 -14.93 10.89 -16.39
C GLY A 268 -15.39 10.51 -14.99
N PHE A 269 -15.08 9.29 -14.53
CA PHE A 269 -15.35 8.88 -13.15
C PHE A 269 -14.43 9.64 -12.18
N TRP A 270 -14.81 10.88 -11.83
CA TRP A 270 -14.04 11.76 -10.93
C TRP A 270 -13.87 11.17 -9.53
N THR A 271 -14.73 10.22 -9.13
CA THR A 271 -14.63 9.48 -7.87
C THR A 271 -13.66 8.29 -7.94
N ALA A 272 -12.95 8.10 -9.05
CA ALA A 272 -11.86 7.15 -9.11
C ALA A 272 -10.80 7.51 -8.07
N LEU A 273 -10.56 6.59 -7.14
CA LEU A 273 -9.71 6.85 -5.98
C LEU A 273 -8.27 7.21 -6.40
N GLU A 274 -7.80 6.72 -7.54
CA GLU A 274 -6.51 7.10 -8.11
C GLU A 274 -6.43 8.59 -8.50
N TYR A 275 -7.50 9.22 -8.97
CA TYR A 275 -7.47 10.66 -9.24
C TYR A 275 -7.34 11.47 -7.95
N VAL A 276 -8.14 11.11 -6.94
CA VAL A 276 -8.12 11.76 -5.62
C VAL A 276 -6.76 11.54 -4.93
N HIS A 277 -6.16 10.35 -5.04
CA HIS A 277 -4.85 10.06 -4.46
C HIS A 277 -3.72 10.91 -5.07
N GLY A 278 -3.83 11.30 -6.35
CA GLY A 278 -2.79 12.04 -7.05
C GLY A 278 -2.66 13.48 -6.54
N LEU A 279 -3.72 14.04 -5.97
CA LEU A 279 -3.75 15.43 -5.51
C LEU A 279 -2.82 15.67 -4.30
N PRO A 280 -2.80 14.82 -3.24
CA PRO A 280 -1.82 14.94 -2.16
C PRO A 280 -0.37 14.79 -2.61
N HIS A 281 -0.08 13.91 -3.58
CA HIS A 281 1.25 13.81 -4.19
C HIS A 281 1.72 15.16 -4.74
N MET A 282 0.83 15.81 -5.49
CA MET A 282 1.11 17.14 -6.04
C MET A 282 1.23 18.18 -4.93
N PHE A 283 0.36 18.16 -3.91
CA PHE A 283 0.37 19.13 -2.81
C PHE A 283 1.70 19.11 -2.04
N VAL A 284 2.22 17.91 -1.72
CA VAL A 284 3.51 17.77 -1.03
C VAL A 284 4.66 18.21 -1.92
N GLY A 285 4.58 17.92 -3.22
CA GLY A 285 5.58 18.36 -4.19
C GLY A 285 6.91 17.61 -4.07
N GLY A 286 7.93 18.13 -4.74
CA GLY A 286 9.28 17.56 -4.73
C GLY A 286 9.29 16.13 -5.23
N HIS A 287 9.84 15.21 -4.43
CA HIS A 287 9.84 13.79 -4.77
C HIS A 287 8.43 13.21 -4.82
N MET A 288 7.53 13.60 -3.91
CA MET A 288 6.15 13.09 -3.88
C MET A 288 5.38 13.40 -5.16
N ALA A 289 5.67 14.50 -5.88
CA ALA A 289 4.99 14.83 -7.13
C ALA A 289 5.51 14.05 -8.36
N ARG A 290 6.59 13.28 -8.24
CA ARG A 290 7.22 12.55 -9.34
C ARG A 290 6.93 11.06 -9.19
N ILE A 291 6.08 10.47 -10.04
CA ILE A 291 5.71 9.04 -9.98
C ILE A 291 6.95 8.14 -9.88
N THR A 292 8.00 8.42 -10.66
CA THR A 292 9.21 7.60 -10.70
C THR A 292 10.14 7.79 -9.50
N ALA A 293 9.84 8.72 -8.58
CA ALA A 293 10.70 9.06 -7.44
C ALA A 293 9.92 9.25 -6.13
N SER A 294 8.59 9.12 -6.13
CA SER A 294 7.73 9.40 -4.97
C SER A 294 8.03 8.50 -3.79
N THR A 295 8.39 7.24 -4.04
CA THR A 295 8.84 6.26 -3.05
C THR A 295 10.18 6.61 -2.39
N ASN A 296 10.84 7.72 -2.75
CA ASN A 296 11.99 8.23 -1.99
C ASN A 296 11.55 9.03 -0.76
N ASP A 297 10.32 9.55 -0.71
CA ASP A 297 9.79 10.22 0.46
C ASP A 297 9.10 9.19 1.38
N PRO A 298 9.51 9.07 2.67
CA PRO A 298 8.84 8.19 3.63
C PRO A 298 7.32 8.40 3.75
N LEU A 299 6.82 9.60 3.45
CA LEU A 299 5.39 9.93 3.46
C LEU A 299 4.58 9.11 2.44
N PHE A 300 5.20 8.68 1.33
CA PHE A 300 4.58 7.85 0.30
C PHE A 300 3.82 6.66 0.90
N TRP A 301 4.49 5.93 1.80
CA TRP A 301 3.95 4.70 2.39
C TRP A 301 2.73 4.99 3.28
N MET A 302 2.76 6.10 4.01
CA MET A 302 1.65 6.52 4.86
C MET A 302 0.46 7.05 4.04
N HIS A 303 0.74 7.76 2.95
CA HIS A 303 -0.28 8.22 2.00
C HIS A 303 -1.01 7.02 1.38
N HIS A 304 -0.28 6.04 0.85
CA HIS A 304 -0.90 4.84 0.28
C HIS A 304 -1.57 3.95 1.33
N ALA A 305 -1.14 3.98 2.60
CA ALA A 305 -1.89 3.33 3.69
C ALA A 305 -3.23 4.04 3.97
N PHE A 306 -3.32 5.35 3.78
CA PHE A 306 -4.58 6.09 3.89
C PHE A 306 -5.51 5.83 2.70
N VAL A 307 -4.97 5.80 1.48
CA VAL A 307 -5.70 5.37 0.28
C VAL A 307 -6.27 3.95 0.44
N ASP A 308 -5.47 3.03 0.97
CA ASP A 308 -5.89 1.67 1.28
C ASP A 308 -7.00 1.61 2.35
N LEU A 309 -6.96 2.50 3.35
CA LEU A 309 -8.02 2.66 4.34
C LEU A 309 -9.34 3.16 3.71
N ILE A 310 -9.27 4.15 2.82
CA ILE A 310 -10.45 4.65 2.09
C ILE A 310 -11.07 3.51 1.27
N TRP A 311 -10.24 2.78 0.52
CA TRP A 311 -10.72 1.63 -0.23
C TRP A 311 -11.30 0.54 0.67
N GLU A 312 -10.68 0.25 1.81
CA GLU A 312 -11.21 -0.71 2.77
C GLU A 312 -12.59 -0.32 3.29
N ASN A 313 -12.77 0.95 3.67
CA ASN A 313 -14.06 1.46 4.12
C ASN A 313 -15.12 1.34 3.02
N TRP A 314 -14.76 1.64 1.76
CA TRP A 314 -15.64 1.41 0.63
C TRP A 314 -16.03 -0.07 0.47
N ARG A 315 -15.06 -1.01 0.58
CA ARG A 315 -15.35 -2.46 0.50
C ARG A 315 -16.29 -2.90 1.63
N GLN A 316 -16.06 -2.42 2.84
CA GLN A 316 -16.91 -2.77 3.97
C GLN A 316 -18.34 -2.22 3.81
N GLU A 317 -18.49 -1.05 3.18
CA GLU A 317 -19.81 -0.46 2.95
C GLU A 317 -20.58 -1.14 1.81
N HIS A 318 -19.92 -1.39 0.67
CA HIS A 318 -20.56 -1.80 -0.59
C HIS A 318 -20.33 -3.25 -0.99
N GLN A 319 -19.31 -3.92 -0.45
CA GLN A 319 -18.98 -5.33 -0.71
C GLN A 319 -19.21 -6.21 0.52
N LYS A 320 -20.30 -5.94 1.26
CA LYS A 320 -20.75 -6.80 2.35
C LYS A 320 -20.96 -8.21 1.77
N ARG A 321 -20.36 -9.24 2.40
CA ARG A 321 -20.57 -10.64 2.00
C ARG A 321 -22.07 -10.86 1.85
N VAL A 322 -22.52 -11.38 0.71
CA VAL A 322 -23.84 -12.01 0.63
C VAL A 322 -23.83 -13.06 1.73
N THR A 323 -24.50 -12.80 2.84
CA THR A 323 -24.84 -13.85 3.79
C THR A 323 -25.73 -14.80 3.01
N SER A 324 -25.24 -16.00 2.74
CA SER A 324 -26.01 -17.09 2.15
C SER A 324 -27.18 -17.44 3.08
N ALA A 325 -28.22 -16.62 3.06
CA ALA A 325 -29.56 -17.07 3.34
C ALA A 325 -30.05 -17.68 2.03
N HIS A 326 -30.18 -19.01 2.03
CA HIS A 326 -30.59 -19.88 0.92
C HIS A 326 -29.44 -20.52 0.13
N LEU A 327 -28.81 -21.51 0.77
CA LEU A 327 -28.59 -22.83 0.17
C LEU A 327 -28.98 -23.89 1.20
#